data_AF-A0A3N0ZHU3-F1
#
_entry.id   AF-A0A3N0ZHU3-F1
#
_cell.length_a   1.000
_cell.length_b   1.000
_cell.length_c   1.000
_cell.angle_alpha   90.00
_cell.angle_beta   90.00
_cell.angle_gamma   90.00
#
_symmetry.space_group_name_H-M   'P 1'
#
loop_
_entity.id
_entity.type
_entity.pdbx_description
1 polymer ?
#
loop_
_entity_poly.entity_id
_entity_poly.type
_entity_poly.pdbx_seq_one_letter_code
_entity_poly.pdbx_strand_id
1 'polypeptide(L)'
;MEKKIFIISFLFALSIFFKSSLLALGPSCYPNWVGSYFLMPFHNNEPPLSTDMPLDVMIGYIALDSVAMNGRYSQLYKFMSSLTYNDTMKKMMRYWYKIVEWDPYRFESYSTYSLFKYPKVSVNEIIWQLMLKIKQESPQPFIELTLLSPSIIAHVKVVDTTFVYDSTAAICTHRYIATCEVLDTIKGRMLPRCSEYYPRGNNLVGSIGETNCLKFDYCLSWNKGRNREFNIADSSFYLFDEEGKPWIKKDMEYIVFLDVGIVCDDSLGIYYSFSPNGGSYYHCMYPIKNGFVQDYENEFGLGTSVPVEEFKAFLRQKIYEIKNY
;
A
#
# COMPACT_ATOMS: atom_id res chain seq x y z
N MET A 1 6.27 5.76 -60.52
CA MET A 1 6.51 4.80 -59.42
C MET A 1 6.90 5.51 -58.12
N GLU A 2 7.69 6.59 -58.21
CA GLU A 2 8.20 7.38 -57.07
C GLU A 2 7.13 7.98 -56.14
N LYS A 3 5.98 8.44 -56.66
CA LYS A 3 4.90 9.01 -55.82
C LYS A 3 4.27 8.01 -54.84
N LYS A 4 4.31 6.70 -55.11
CA LYS A 4 3.73 5.68 -54.21
C LYS A 4 4.64 5.36 -53.02
N ILE A 5 5.96 5.46 -53.20
CA ILE A 5 6.94 5.18 -52.13
C ILE A 5 6.88 6.28 -51.06
N PHE A 6 6.69 7.55 -51.47
CA PHE A 6 6.61 8.67 -50.54
C PHE A 6 5.40 8.59 -49.59
N ILE A 7 4.24 8.15 -50.09
CA ILE A 7 3.02 8.02 -49.27
C ILE A 7 3.16 6.89 -48.24
N ILE A 8 3.79 5.77 -48.60
CA ILE A 8 4.01 4.66 -47.68
C ILE A 8 4.99 5.04 -46.57
N SER A 9 6.09 5.71 -46.89
CA SER A 9 7.05 6.21 -45.88
C SER A 9 6.44 7.26 -44.97
N PHE A 10 5.57 8.15 -45.48
CA PHE A 10 4.87 9.14 -44.67
C PHE A 10 3.85 8.50 -43.72
N LEU A 11 3.09 7.50 -44.18
CA LEU A 11 2.15 6.76 -43.33
C LEU A 11 2.88 5.93 -42.26
N PHE A 12 4.03 5.34 -42.61
CA PHE A 12 4.86 4.62 -41.65
C PHE A 12 5.45 5.55 -40.59
N ALA A 13 5.96 6.72 -40.99
CA ALA A 13 6.41 7.76 -40.07
C ALA A 13 5.27 8.29 -39.18
N LEU A 14 4.09 8.54 -39.74
CA LEU A 14 2.90 8.94 -38.96
C LEU A 14 2.53 7.86 -37.93
N SER A 15 2.60 6.57 -38.30
CA SER A 15 2.32 5.46 -37.37
C SER A 15 3.35 5.36 -36.23
N ILE A 16 4.60 5.74 -36.48
CA ILE A 16 5.67 5.80 -35.47
C ILE A 16 5.44 7.01 -34.56
N PHE A 17 5.08 8.18 -35.11
CA PHE A 17 4.78 9.39 -34.33
C PHE A 17 3.49 9.27 -33.50
N PHE A 18 2.47 8.55 -33.97
CA PHE A 18 1.25 8.27 -33.21
C PHE A 18 1.46 7.21 -32.12
N LYS A 19 2.43 6.30 -32.29
CA LYS A 19 2.81 5.35 -31.23
C LYS A 19 3.65 6.00 -30.13
N SER A 20 4.48 7.00 -30.45
CA SER A 20 5.35 7.67 -29.48
C SER A 20 4.67 8.77 -28.65
N SER A 21 3.43 9.14 -28.96
CA SER A 21 2.65 10.14 -28.22
C SER A 21 1.55 9.55 -27.34
N LEU A 22 1.51 8.23 -27.17
CA LEU A 22 0.70 7.53 -26.17
C LEU A 22 1.50 7.30 -24.87
N LEU A 23 2.22 8.32 -24.42
CA LEU A 23 2.65 8.33 -23.02
C LEU A 23 1.38 8.31 -22.18
N ALA A 24 1.22 7.28 -21.34
CA ALA A 24 0.16 7.21 -20.37
C ALA A 24 0.19 8.51 -19.56
N LEU A 25 -0.80 9.37 -19.75
CA LEU A 25 -0.92 10.61 -18.99
C LEU A 25 -1.20 10.20 -17.54
N GLY A 26 -0.46 10.78 -16.60
CA GLY A 26 -0.74 10.62 -15.18
C GLY A 26 -2.16 11.11 -14.81
N PRO A 27 -2.58 10.94 -13.55
CA PRO A 27 -3.82 11.54 -13.04
C PRO A 27 -3.93 13.02 -13.41
N SER A 28 -5.15 13.52 -13.65
CA SER A 28 -5.37 14.91 -14.10
C SER A 28 -4.87 15.94 -13.09
N CYS A 29 -4.96 15.64 -11.79
CA CYS A 29 -4.37 16.45 -10.71
C CYS A 29 -2.84 16.42 -10.64
N TYR A 30 -2.20 15.41 -11.22
CA TYR A 30 -0.75 15.29 -11.23
C TYR A 30 -0.27 14.68 -12.57
N PRO A 31 -0.34 15.43 -13.68
CA PRO A 31 -0.10 14.88 -15.03
C PRO A 31 1.30 14.30 -15.24
N ASN A 32 2.26 14.77 -14.44
CA ASN A 32 3.65 14.32 -14.47
C ASN A 32 3.89 13.07 -13.59
N TRP A 33 2.88 12.54 -12.91
CA TRP A 33 3.03 11.32 -12.13
C TRP A 33 3.26 10.13 -13.06
N VAL A 34 4.39 9.44 -12.86
CA VAL A 34 4.84 8.32 -13.69
C VAL A 34 4.72 6.97 -12.96
N GLY A 35 4.03 6.93 -11.81
CA GLY A 35 3.82 5.71 -11.01
C GLY A 35 2.52 4.96 -11.35
N SER A 36 2.29 3.82 -10.71
CA SER A 36 0.99 3.15 -10.80
C SER A 36 -0.09 3.94 -10.05
N TYR A 37 -1.30 3.97 -10.60
CA TYR A 37 -2.44 4.59 -9.92
C TYR A 37 -3.78 3.99 -10.37
N PHE A 38 -4.82 4.19 -9.56
CA PHE A 38 -6.22 3.92 -9.89
C PHE A 38 -7.13 4.96 -9.22
N LEU A 39 -8.33 5.14 -9.76
CA LEU A 39 -9.27 6.19 -9.34
C LEU A 39 -10.43 5.59 -8.54
N MET A 40 -10.77 6.20 -7.41
CA MET A 40 -11.97 5.91 -6.63
C MET A 40 -12.83 7.17 -6.44
N PRO A 41 -14.17 7.05 -6.42
CA PRO A 41 -15.04 8.19 -6.18
C PRO A 41 -14.91 8.72 -4.75
N PHE A 42 -15.24 10.00 -4.54
CA PHE A 42 -15.35 10.54 -3.19
C PHE A 42 -16.47 9.87 -2.39
N HIS A 43 -16.23 9.73 -1.09
CA HIS A 43 -17.26 9.38 -0.12
C HIS A 43 -17.81 10.66 0.51
N ASN A 44 -19.11 10.92 0.30
CA ASN A 44 -19.76 12.14 0.81
C ASN A 44 -20.28 12.01 2.25
N ASN A 45 -20.13 10.84 2.87
CA ASN A 45 -20.61 10.55 4.22
C ASN A 45 -19.46 10.57 5.21
N GLU A 46 -19.69 11.17 6.38
CA GLU A 46 -18.76 11.14 7.50
C GLU A 46 -19.54 10.93 8.80
N PRO A 47 -19.28 9.83 9.54
CA PRO A 47 -18.40 8.72 9.16
C PRO A 47 -18.85 8.03 7.85
N PRO A 48 -17.96 7.37 7.10
CA PRO A 48 -18.23 6.86 5.76
C PRO A 48 -19.02 5.54 5.78
N LEU A 49 -20.12 5.50 6.53
CA LEU A 49 -20.94 4.31 6.74
C LEU A 49 -21.69 3.91 5.46
N SER A 50 -21.87 2.59 5.27
CA SER A 50 -22.76 2.02 4.26
C SER A 50 -23.55 0.86 4.85
N THR A 51 -24.71 0.56 4.27
CA THR A 51 -25.69 -0.43 4.77
C THR A 51 -25.23 -1.89 4.64
N ASP A 52 -24.22 -2.14 3.80
CA ASP A 52 -23.59 -3.43 3.58
C ASP A 52 -22.40 -3.70 4.53
N MET A 53 -22.01 -2.72 5.35
CA MET A 53 -20.93 -2.89 6.32
C MET A 53 -21.30 -3.91 7.41
N PRO A 54 -20.39 -4.81 7.80
CA PRO A 54 -20.54 -5.61 9.00
C PRO A 54 -20.63 -4.71 10.23
N LEU A 55 -21.43 -5.12 11.21
CA LEU A 55 -21.68 -4.34 12.42
C LEU A 55 -20.39 -3.89 13.13
N ASP A 56 -19.39 -4.76 13.23
CA ASP A 56 -18.10 -4.43 13.85
C ASP A 56 -17.36 -3.30 13.12
N VAL A 57 -17.43 -3.26 11.79
CA VAL A 57 -16.81 -2.21 10.97
C VAL A 57 -17.53 -0.88 11.20
N MET A 58 -18.87 -0.91 11.22
CA MET A 58 -19.69 0.27 11.52
C MET A 58 -19.38 0.83 12.91
N ILE A 59 -19.35 -0.03 13.93
CA ILE A 59 -19.02 0.35 15.31
C ILE A 59 -17.61 0.97 15.36
N GLY A 60 -16.66 0.40 14.64
CA GLY A 60 -15.30 0.92 14.55
C GLY A 60 -15.26 2.36 14.01
N TYR A 61 -15.92 2.62 12.88
CA TYR A 61 -16.03 3.97 12.31
C TYR A 61 -16.74 4.95 13.26
N ILE A 62 -17.87 4.55 13.86
CA ILE A 62 -18.63 5.39 14.79
C ILE A 62 -17.77 5.74 16.02
N ALA A 63 -17.04 4.77 16.56
CA ALA A 63 -16.17 4.99 17.72
C ALA A 63 -15.02 5.95 17.39
N LEU A 64 -14.34 5.74 16.26
CA LEU A 64 -13.27 6.63 15.79
C LEU A 64 -13.79 8.05 15.56
N ASP A 65 -14.91 8.20 14.86
CA ASP A 65 -15.53 9.49 14.57
C ASP A 65 -15.95 10.22 15.87
N SER A 66 -16.56 9.50 16.81
CA SER A 66 -16.95 10.05 18.10
C SER A 66 -15.74 10.57 18.87
N VAL A 67 -14.61 9.86 18.88
CA VAL A 67 -13.37 10.32 19.53
C VAL A 67 -12.79 11.51 18.78
N ALA A 68 -12.75 11.49 17.45
CA ALA A 68 -12.21 12.57 16.63
C ALA A 68 -13.00 13.89 16.80
N MET A 69 -14.33 13.81 16.81
CA MET A 69 -15.22 14.98 16.87
C MET A 69 -15.42 15.52 18.29
N ASN A 70 -15.51 14.62 19.28
CA ASN A 70 -15.87 15.01 20.65
C ASN A 70 -14.71 14.97 21.64
N GLY A 71 -13.68 14.18 21.36
CA GLY A 71 -12.53 14.00 22.23
C GLY A 71 -11.67 15.26 22.39
N ARG A 72 -10.83 15.27 23.41
CA ARG A 72 -9.75 16.25 23.56
C ARG A 72 -8.43 15.52 23.46
N TYR A 73 -7.46 16.13 22.77
CA TYR A 73 -6.13 15.54 22.61
C TYR A 73 -5.49 15.11 23.94
N SER A 74 -5.61 15.92 24.99
CA SER A 74 -5.09 15.59 26.32
C SER A 74 -5.77 14.39 26.98
N GLN A 75 -7.07 14.20 26.74
CA GLN A 75 -7.82 13.06 27.25
C GLN A 75 -7.45 11.79 26.48
N LEU A 76 -7.33 11.89 25.15
CA LEU A 76 -6.84 10.78 24.31
C LEU A 76 -5.46 10.34 24.78
N TYR A 77 -4.51 11.26 24.91
CA TYR A 77 -3.16 10.95 25.36
C TYR A 77 -3.15 10.30 26.75
N LYS A 78 -3.91 10.83 27.71
CA LYS A 78 -4.03 10.24 29.05
C LYS A 78 -4.65 8.84 29.03
N PHE A 79 -5.67 8.62 28.19
CA PHE A 79 -6.26 7.30 28.01
C PHE A 79 -5.25 6.33 27.40
N MET A 80 -4.64 6.70 26.28
CA MET A 80 -3.64 5.88 25.58
C MET A 80 -2.45 5.53 26.47
N SER A 81 -1.92 6.47 27.25
CA SER A 81 -0.80 6.21 28.15
C SER A 81 -1.15 5.25 29.30
N SER A 82 -2.42 5.21 29.72
CA SER A 82 -2.92 4.31 30.78
C SER A 82 -3.21 2.89 30.31
N LEU A 83 -3.30 2.66 28.99
CA LEU A 83 -3.54 1.32 28.47
C LEU A 83 -2.35 0.40 28.79
N THR A 84 -2.62 -0.89 28.82
CA THR A 84 -1.61 -1.96 28.78
C THR A 84 -2.01 -2.92 27.67
N TYR A 85 -1.25 -3.98 27.44
CA TYR A 85 -1.64 -5.05 26.50
C TYR A 85 -2.80 -5.90 27.03
N ASN A 86 -3.97 -5.28 27.18
CA ASN A 86 -5.19 -5.83 27.73
C ASN A 86 -6.30 -5.92 26.66
N ASP A 87 -7.47 -6.42 27.05
CA ASP A 87 -8.60 -6.65 26.14
C ASP A 87 -9.09 -5.36 25.47
N THR A 88 -8.99 -4.21 26.13
CA THR A 88 -9.37 -2.92 25.52
C THR A 88 -8.46 -2.61 24.34
N MET A 89 -7.14 -2.72 24.50
CA MET A 89 -6.19 -2.44 23.42
C MET A 89 -6.34 -3.46 22.28
N LYS A 90 -6.48 -4.74 22.61
CA LYS A 90 -6.74 -5.81 21.63
C LYS A 90 -8.03 -5.57 20.84
N LYS A 91 -9.10 -5.10 21.50
CA LYS A 91 -10.36 -4.74 20.84
C LYS A 91 -10.21 -3.52 19.93
N MET A 92 -9.41 -2.53 20.31
CA MET A 92 -9.07 -1.39 19.43
C MET A 92 -8.30 -1.87 18.19
N MET A 93 -7.32 -2.76 18.35
CA MET A 93 -6.59 -3.39 17.24
C MET A 93 -7.53 -4.15 16.30
N ARG A 94 -8.46 -4.95 16.84
CA ARG A 94 -9.48 -5.65 16.05
C ARG A 94 -10.32 -4.69 15.22
N TYR A 95 -10.84 -3.62 15.81
CA TYR A 95 -11.66 -2.67 15.07
C TYR A 95 -10.86 -1.97 13.98
N TRP A 96 -9.63 -1.51 14.29
CA TRP A 96 -8.76 -0.90 13.29
C TRP A 96 -8.48 -1.87 12.13
N TYR A 97 -8.11 -3.12 12.45
CA TYR A 97 -7.90 -4.17 11.45
C TYR A 97 -9.13 -4.35 10.55
N LYS A 98 -10.32 -4.51 11.14
CA LYS A 98 -11.56 -4.77 10.39
C LYS A 98 -11.94 -3.60 9.49
N ILE A 99 -11.72 -2.37 9.93
CA ILE A 99 -11.95 -1.17 9.12
C ILE A 99 -11.03 -1.16 7.90
N VAL A 100 -9.72 -1.33 8.10
CA VAL A 100 -8.72 -1.34 7.02
C VAL A 100 -8.97 -2.50 6.05
N GLU A 101 -9.31 -3.69 6.55
CA GLU A 101 -9.57 -4.85 5.70
C GLU A 101 -10.86 -4.71 4.87
N TRP A 102 -11.89 -4.05 5.41
CA TRP A 102 -13.19 -3.93 4.75
C TRP A 102 -13.12 -3.09 3.48
N ASP A 103 -12.59 -1.87 3.58
CA ASP A 103 -12.45 -0.92 2.47
C ASP A 103 -11.29 0.04 2.77
N PRO A 104 -10.05 -0.32 2.40
CA PRO A 104 -8.86 0.46 2.75
C PRO A 104 -8.87 1.85 2.11
N TYR A 105 -9.46 1.99 0.91
CA TYR A 105 -9.58 3.27 0.20
C TYR A 105 -10.47 4.25 0.95
N ARG A 106 -11.62 3.74 1.39
CA ARG A 106 -12.56 4.51 2.20
C ARG A 106 -11.95 4.93 3.52
N PHE A 107 -11.22 4.03 4.19
CA PHE A 107 -10.54 4.37 5.42
C PHE A 107 -9.45 5.42 5.20
N GLU A 108 -8.62 5.28 4.17
CA GLU A 108 -7.55 6.23 3.84
C GLU A 108 -8.10 7.61 3.44
N SER A 109 -9.18 7.62 2.65
CA SER A 109 -9.92 8.86 2.33
C SER A 109 -10.43 9.53 3.60
N TYR A 110 -11.11 8.78 4.47
CA TYR A 110 -11.68 9.29 5.70
C TYR A 110 -10.60 9.80 6.67
N SER A 111 -9.53 9.04 6.87
CA SER A 111 -8.46 9.41 7.80
C SER A 111 -7.71 10.66 7.36
N THR A 112 -7.57 10.87 6.04
CA THR A 112 -6.89 12.02 5.44
C THR A 112 -7.79 13.26 5.32
N TYR A 113 -9.01 13.10 4.80
CA TYR A 113 -9.89 14.23 4.47
C TYR A 113 -10.92 14.58 5.57
N SER A 114 -11.08 13.76 6.61
CA SER A 114 -11.92 14.14 7.78
C SER A 114 -11.50 15.46 8.44
N LEU A 115 -10.30 15.96 8.12
CA LEU A 115 -9.80 17.28 8.52
C LEU A 115 -10.71 18.45 8.10
N PHE A 116 -11.53 18.31 7.05
CA PHE A 116 -12.39 19.39 6.58
C PHE A 116 -13.53 19.78 7.55
N LYS A 117 -13.82 18.94 8.56
CA LYS A 117 -14.77 19.28 9.63
C LYS A 117 -14.14 19.83 10.90
N TYR A 118 -12.84 20.15 10.88
CA TYR A 118 -12.09 20.61 12.05
C TYR A 118 -12.25 19.65 13.26
N PRO A 119 -11.91 18.37 13.10
CA PRO A 119 -11.98 17.43 14.21
C PRO A 119 -11.09 17.91 15.36
N LYS A 120 -11.53 17.67 16.60
CA LYS A 120 -10.73 18.03 17.79
C LYS A 120 -9.45 17.21 17.91
N VAL A 121 -9.47 16.01 17.34
CA VAL A 121 -8.30 15.15 17.15
C VAL A 121 -8.43 14.47 15.79
N SER A 122 -7.39 14.51 14.95
CA SER A 122 -7.44 13.82 13.66
C SER A 122 -7.48 12.29 13.84
N VAL A 123 -8.12 11.59 12.91
CA VAL A 123 -8.18 10.11 12.91
C VAL A 123 -6.77 9.52 12.83
N ASN A 124 -5.91 10.09 11.99
CA ASN A 124 -4.50 9.68 11.88
C ASN A 124 -3.75 9.78 13.21
N GLU A 125 -4.02 10.82 14.02
CA GLU A 125 -3.40 10.95 15.34
C GLU A 125 -3.90 9.87 16.31
N ILE A 126 -5.19 9.52 16.27
CA ILE A 126 -5.73 8.42 17.10
C ILE A 126 -5.06 7.10 16.77
N ILE A 127 -4.93 6.79 15.47
CA ILE A 127 -4.26 5.57 15.00
C ILE A 127 -2.77 5.59 15.35
N TRP A 128 -2.09 6.72 15.16
CA TRP A 128 -0.69 6.88 15.52
C TRP A 128 -0.44 6.63 17.01
N GLN A 129 -1.26 7.19 17.90
CA GLN A 129 -1.16 6.94 19.34
C GLN A 129 -1.41 5.46 19.69
N LEU A 130 -2.36 4.80 19.00
CA LEU A 130 -2.57 3.35 19.16
C LEU A 130 -1.34 2.56 18.71
N MET A 131 -0.74 2.89 17.56
CA MET A 131 0.48 2.25 17.06
C MET A 131 1.65 2.40 18.03
N LEU A 132 1.85 3.60 18.57
CA LEU A 132 2.88 3.85 19.59
C LEU A 132 2.63 3.01 20.84
N LYS A 133 1.36 2.86 21.25
CA LYS A 133 1.02 2.07 22.42
C LYS A 133 1.21 0.57 22.20
N ILE A 134 0.84 0.05 21.03
CA ILE A 134 1.14 -1.33 20.63
C ILE A 134 2.64 -1.57 20.65
N LYS A 135 3.44 -0.64 20.10
CA LYS A 135 4.89 -0.74 20.10
C LYS A 135 5.49 -0.84 21.51
N GLN A 136 4.88 -0.16 22.49
CA GLN A 136 5.35 -0.13 23.87
C GLN A 136 4.92 -1.35 24.68
N GLU A 137 3.67 -1.80 24.51
CA GLU A 137 3.05 -2.76 25.43
C GLU A 137 2.96 -4.17 24.87
N SER A 138 2.94 -4.32 23.54
CA SER A 138 2.75 -5.63 22.93
C SER A 138 3.93 -6.56 23.20
N PRO A 139 3.68 -7.86 23.44
CA PRO A 139 4.74 -8.86 23.45
C PRO A 139 5.31 -9.12 22.06
N GLN A 140 4.59 -8.76 20.99
CA GLN A 140 4.98 -9.00 19.58
C GLN A 140 4.68 -7.76 18.71
N PRO A 141 5.26 -6.58 19.05
CA PRO A 141 4.84 -5.30 18.47
C PRO A 141 5.09 -5.24 16.96
N PHE A 142 6.19 -5.83 16.50
CA PHE A 142 6.52 -5.88 15.08
C PHE A 142 5.47 -6.66 14.29
N ILE A 143 5.20 -7.91 14.68
CA ILE A 143 4.25 -8.79 13.99
C ILE A 143 2.87 -8.13 13.94
N GLU A 144 2.41 -7.56 15.05
CA GLU A 144 1.10 -6.94 15.11
C GLU A 144 1.00 -5.69 14.22
N LEU A 145 1.96 -4.77 14.28
CA LEU A 145 1.93 -3.57 13.44
C LEU A 145 2.03 -3.90 11.95
N THR A 146 2.87 -4.87 11.59
CA THR A 146 3.03 -5.38 10.22
C THR A 146 1.76 -6.09 9.72
N LEU A 147 0.88 -6.56 10.60
CA LEU A 147 -0.40 -7.17 10.20
C LEU A 147 -1.58 -6.20 10.26
N LEU A 148 -1.52 -5.16 11.11
CA LEU A 148 -2.58 -4.18 11.27
C LEU A 148 -2.57 -3.15 10.14
N SER A 149 -1.41 -2.55 9.86
CA SER A 149 -1.28 -1.41 8.95
C SER A 149 -1.55 -1.75 7.47
N PRO A 150 -0.98 -2.83 6.90
CA PRO A 150 -1.08 -3.06 5.46
C PRO A 150 -2.51 -3.29 4.99
N SER A 151 -2.87 -2.66 3.88
CA SER A 151 -4.16 -2.88 3.22
C SER A 151 -4.21 -4.26 2.55
N ILE A 152 -3.08 -4.73 2.02
CA ILE A 152 -2.95 -6.00 1.31
C ILE A 152 -1.73 -6.76 1.84
N ILE A 153 -1.87 -8.08 1.98
CA ILE A 153 -0.76 -9.01 2.15
C ILE A 153 -0.96 -10.12 1.14
N ALA A 154 -0.01 -10.32 0.24
CA ALA A 154 -0.15 -11.26 -0.86
C ALA A 154 1.16 -11.99 -1.19
N HIS A 155 1.02 -13.24 -1.61
CA HIS A 155 2.05 -13.96 -2.35
C HIS A 155 1.88 -13.61 -3.82
N VAL A 156 2.93 -13.06 -4.42
CA VAL A 156 2.91 -12.57 -5.79
C VAL A 156 4.08 -13.13 -6.60
N LYS A 157 3.86 -13.29 -7.90
CA LYS A 157 4.91 -13.52 -8.90
C LYS A 157 5.10 -12.26 -9.73
N VAL A 158 6.32 -11.78 -9.86
CA VAL A 158 6.62 -10.56 -10.62
C VAL A 158 6.67 -10.91 -12.10
N VAL A 159 5.74 -10.36 -12.87
CA VAL A 159 5.65 -10.55 -14.33
C VAL A 159 6.54 -9.56 -15.06
N ASP A 160 6.61 -8.33 -14.56
CA ASP A 160 7.46 -7.28 -15.13
C ASP A 160 7.89 -6.25 -14.08
N THR A 161 8.99 -5.57 -14.38
CA THR A 161 9.50 -4.45 -13.57
C THR A 161 9.84 -3.28 -14.48
N THR A 162 9.20 -2.13 -14.28
CA THR A 162 9.46 -0.92 -15.06
C THR A 162 10.21 0.10 -14.22
N PHE A 163 11.39 0.52 -14.68
CA PHE A 163 12.11 1.63 -14.07
C PHE A 163 11.50 2.96 -14.49
N VAL A 164 11.34 3.85 -13.52
CA VAL A 164 10.78 5.19 -13.68
C VAL A 164 11.70 6.20 -13.01
N TYR A 165 12.03 7.25 -13.76
CA TYR A 165 12.77 8.40 -13.25
C TYR A 165 11.87 9.64 -13.26
N ASP A 166 11.71 10.26 -12.11
CA ASP A 166 10.98 11.52 -11.93
C ASP A 166 11.87 12.53 -11.21
N SER A 167 12.46 13.47 -11.95
CA SER A 167 13.31 14.52 -11.38
C SER A 167 12.56 15.53 -10.52
N THR A 168 11.23 15.53 -10.55
CA THR A 168 10.37 16.44 -9.77
C THR A 168 9.91 15.82 -8.45
N ALA A 169 10.05 14.51 -8.28
CA ALA A 169 9.62 13.81 -7.07
C ALA A 169 10.46 14.23 -5.85
N ALA A 170 9.80 14.75 -4.81
CA ALA A 170 10.46 15.26 -3.61
C ALA A 170 11.17 14.16 -2.78
N ILE A 171 10.62 12.95 -2.74
CA ILE A 171 11.09 11.88 -1.83
C ILE A 171 11.80 10.76 -2.58
N CYS A 172 11.41 10.52 -3.84
CA CYS A 172 11.82 9.33 -4.54
C CYS A 172 11.83 9.54 -6.04
N THR A 173 13.03 9.86 -6.55
CA THR A 173 13.29 10.16 -7.96
C THR A 173 13.52 8.91 -8.80
N HIS A 174 13.95 7.81 -8.18
CA HIS A 174 14.23 6.52 -8.83
C HIS A 174 13.25 5.46 -8.31
N ARG A 175 12.26 5.11 -9.12
CA ARG A 175 11.17 4.20 -8.78
C ARG A 175 11.20 2.98 -9.67
N TYR A 176 10.71 1.88 -9.12
CA TYR A 176 10.35 0.70 -9.88
C TYR A 176 8.87 0.41 -9.67
N ILE A 177 8.17 0.17 -10.77
CA ILE A 177 6.81 -0.34 -10.76
C ILE A 177 6.91 -1.85 -10.96
N ALA A 178 6.49 -2.60 -9.95
CA ALA A 178 6.35 -4.04 -10.06
C ALA A 178 4.96 -4.37 -10.58
N THR A 179 4.88 -5.09 -11.71
CA THR A 179 3.64 -5.69 -12.18
C THR A 179 3.66 -7.16 -11.83
N CYS A 180 2.67 -7.60 -11.06
CA CYS A 180 2.66 -8.92 -10.48
C CYS A 180 1.38 -9.70 -10.78
N GLU A 181 1.53 -11.01 -10.89
CA GLU A 181 0.44 -11.97 -10.76
C GLU A 181 0.24 -12.31 -9.27
N VAL A 182 -0.99 -12.24 -8.78
CA VAL A 182 -1.35 -12.62 -7.41
C VAL A 182 -1.57 -14.12 -7.36
N LEU A 183 -0.71 -14.83 -6.63
CA LEU A 183 -0.77 -16.28 -6.46
C LEU A 183 -1.64 -16.68 -5.26
N ASP A 184 -1.57 -15.90 -4.18
CA ASP A 184 -2.34 -16.14 -2.96
C ASP A 184 -2.59 -14.81 -2.22
N THR A 185 -3.84 -14.53 -1.89
CA THR A 185 -4.20 -13.35 -1.07
C THR A 185 -4.35 -13.77 0.38
N ILE A 186 -3.49 -13.22 1.24
CA ILE A 186 -3.44 -13.53 2.68
C ILE A 186 -4.29 -12.52 3.46
N LYS A 187 -4.23 -11.24 3.07
CA LYS A 187 -5.04 -10.12 3.56
C LYS A 187 -5.36 -9.17 2.40
N GLY A 188 -6.51 -8.51 2.47
CA GLY A 188 -6.90 -7.47 1.51
C GLY A 188 -8.07 -7.96 0.66
N ARG A 189 -9.25 -7.41 0.95
CA ARG A 189 -10.49 -7.86 0.31
C ARG A 189 -10.75 -7.17 -1.03
N MET A 190 -10.15 -6.01 -1.24
CA MET A 190 -10.32 -5.19 -2.42
C MET A 190 -8.97 -5.04 -3.12
N LEU A 191 -8.81 -5.76 -4.23
CA LEU A 191 -7.72 -5.56 -5.17
C LEU A 191 -8.28 -4.78 -6.36
N PRO A 192 -7.66 -3.64 -6.74
CA PRO A 192 -8.08 -2.92 -7.91
C PRO A 192 -7.66 -3.72 -9.13
N ARG A 193 -8.45 -3.64 -10.19
CA ARG A 193 -8.05 -4.23 -11.45
C ARG A 193 -6.81 -3.51 -11.97
N CYS A 194 -5.80 -4.26 -12.37
CA CYS A 194 -4.75 -3.72 -13.23
C CYS A 194 -5.37 -3.34 -14.57
N SER A 195 -5.94 -2.15 -14.68
CA SER A 195 -6.27 -1.60 -15.98
C SER A 195 -4.96 -1.27 -16.70
N GLU A 196 -4.87 -1.70 -17.96
CA GLU A 196 -4.01 -1.04 -18.93
C GLU A 196 -4.61 0.34 -19.18
N TYR A 197 -4.22 1.34 -18.38
CA TYR A 197 -4.64 2.71 -18.65
C TYR A 197 -3.96 3.19 -19.93
N TYR A 198 -4.68 3.10 -21.05
CA TYR A 198 -4.41 3.85 -22.27
C TYR A 198 -5.29 5.11 -22.25
N PRO A 199 -4.72 6.33 -22.33
CA PRO A 199 -5.49 7.56 -22.22
C PRO A 199 -6.20 7.83 -23.55
N ARG A 200 -7.48 7.46 -23.67
CA ARG A 200 -8.48 8.19 -24.48
C ARG A 200 -9.86 7.55 -24.38
N GLY A 201 -10.76 8.22 -23.67
CA GLY A 201 -12.20 7.95 -23.70
C GLY A 201 -12.84 8.33 -22.36
N ASN A 202 -13.85 9.20 -22.41
CA ASN A 202 -14.48 9.88 -21.27
C ASN A 202 -15.23 8.97 -20.26
N ASN A 203 -14.90 7.68 -20.16
CA ASN A 203 -15.49 6.76 -19.19
C ASN A 203 -14.40 5.81 -18.68
N LEU A 204 -13.66 6.21 -17.65
CA LEU A 204 -12.62 5.39 -17.03
C LEU A 204 -12.78 5.37 -15.51
N VAL A 205 -13.86 4.72 -15.06
CA VAL A 205 -13.91 4.18 -13.70
C VAL A 205 -13.18 2.84 -13.75
N GLY A 206 -12.03 2.74 -13.09
CA GLY A 206 -11.44 1.43 -12.81
C GLY A 206 -12.47 0.63 -12.02
N SER A 207 -13.08 -0.38 -12.63
CA SER A 207 -13.99 -1.25 -11.90
C SER A 207 -13.18 -2.03 -10.87
N ILE A 208 -13.57 -2.00 -9.61
CA ILE A 208 -13.09 -2.93 -8.59
C ILE A 208 -13.61 -4.32 -8.98
N GLY A 209 -12.74 -5.32 -8.99
CA GLY A 209 -13.14 -6.69 -9.26
C GLY A 209 -11.95 -7.63 -9.24
N GLU A 210 -12.23 -8.93 -9.12
CA GLU A 210 -11.19 -9.96 -9.09
C GLU A 210 -10.32 -9.91 -10.34
N THR A 211 -9.07 -9.48 -10.17
CA THR A 211 -8.00 -9.74 -11.12
C THR A 211 -6.85 -10.36 -10.35
N ASN A 212 -6.20 -11.36 -10.95
CA ASN A 212 -4.95 -11.89 -10.43
C ASN A 212 -3.78 -10.93 -10.69
N CYS A 213 -4.00 -9.62 -10.79
CA CYS A 213 -2.95 -8.66 -11.07
C CYS A 213 -2.87 -7.62 -9.96
N LEU A 214 -1.64 -7.31 -9.55
CA LEU A 214 -1.30 -6.30 -8.57
C LEU A 214 -0.14 -5.46 -9.11
N LYS A 215 -0.26 -4.14 -9.00
CA LYS A 215 0.83 -3.20 -9.29
C LYS A 215 1.15 -2.38 -8.06
N PHE A 216 2.43 -2.21 -7.77
CA PHE A 216 2.89 -1.35 -6.71
C PHE A 216 4.21 -0.71 -7.06
N ASP A 217 4.45 0.45 -6.44
CA ASP A 217 5.64 1.25 -6.66
C ASP A 217 6.56 1.14 -5.45
N TYR A 218 7.87 1.00 -5.69
CA TYR A 218 8.87 1.08 -4.63
C TYR A 218 10.08 1.90 -5.06
N CYS A 219 10.79 2.43 -4.08
CA CYS A 219 11.93 3.31 -4.30
C CYS A 219 13.23 2.58 -4.00
N LEU A 220 14.18 2.66 -4.92
CA LEU A 220 15.50 2.08 -4.67
C LEU A 220 16.22 2.75 -3.52
N SER A 221 16.05 4.07 -3.36
CA SER A 221 16.68 4.86 -2.31
C SER A 221 16.09 4.66 -0.91
N TRP A 222 15.13 3.75 -0.75
CA TRP A 222 14.64 3.39 0.58
C TRP A 222 15.66 2.53 1.31
N ASN A 223 15.86 2.84 2.59
CA ASN A 223 16.88 2.18 3.39
C ASN A 223 16.40 0.82 3.90
N LYS A 224 17.18 -0.22 3.63
CA LYS A 224 17.24 -1.46 4.41
C LYS A 224 17.82 -1.15 5.79
N GLY A 225 17.31 -1.82 6.83
CA GLY A 225 17.84 -1.63 8.19
C GLY A 225 16.95 -0.81 9.12
N ARG A 226 16.93 -1.15 10.41
CA ARG A 226 16.33 -0.32 11.48
C ARG A 226 17.11 0.96 11.77
N ASN A 227 18.37 1.06 11.36
CA ASN A 227 19.21 2.20 11.72
C ASN A 227 19.03 3.35 10.72
N ARG A 228 18.16 4.30 11.08
CA ARG A 228 18.04 5.61 10.40
C ARG A 228 19.25 6.54 10.63
N GLU A 229 20.24 6.12 11.41
CA GLU A 229 21.36 6.97 11.85
C GLU A 229 22.65 6.85 11.02
N PHE A 230 22.68 6.11 9.89
CA PHE A 230 23.94 5.86 9.17
C PHE A 230 24.07 6.55 7.81
N ASN A 231 25.33 6.92 7.54
CA ASN A 231 25.86 7.64 6.39
C ASN A 231 25.23 7.23 5.04
N ILE A 232 24.78 8.25 4.30
CA ILE A 232 24.14 8.22 2.97
C ILE A 232 25.01 7.54 1.87
N ALA A 233 26.27 7.22 2.16
CA ALA A 233 27.28 6.86 1.17
C ALA A 233 27.40 5.36 0.84
N ASP A 234 26.75 4.46 1.57
CA ASP A 234 26.86 3.01 1.32
C ASP A 234 25.60 2.47 0.66
N SER A 235 25.75 1.97 -0.57
CA SER A 235 24.65 1.47 -1.38
C SER A 235 24.05 0.15 -0.87
N SER A 236 24.74 -0.56 0.03
CA SER A 236 24.24 -1.79 0.66
C SER A 236 23.01 -1.55 1.55
N PHE A 237 22.80 -0.30 1.97
CA PHE A 237 21.61 0.11 2.72
C PHE A 237 20.41 0.36 1.83
N TYR A 238 20.49 0.32 0.51
CA TYR A 238 19.34 0.62 -0.35
C TYR A 238 18.63 -0.66 -0.81
N LEU A 239 17.46 -0.54 -1.46
CA LEU A 239 16.69 -1.68 -2.00
C LEU A 239 17.31 -2.27 -3.27
N PHE A 240 18.58 -2.66 -3.18
CA PHE A 240 19.32 -3.47 -4.14
C PHE A 240 19.70 -4.82 -3.53
N ASP A 241 19.80 -5.87 -4.33
CA ASP A 241 20.35 -7.14 -3.89
C ASP A 241 21.88 -7.09 -3.70
N GLU A 242 22.47 -8.25 -3.37
CA GLU A 242 23.93 -8.42 -3.20
C GLU A 242 24.72 -8.19 -4.51
N GLU A 243 24.06 -8.30 -5.66
CA GLU A 243 24.64 -8.04 -6.98
C GLU A 243 24.45 -6.59 -7.45
N GLY A 244 23.87 -5.71 -6.62
CA GLY A 244 23.57 -4.33 -6.96
C GLY A 244 22.38 -4.15 -7.92
N LYS A 245 21.56 -5.18 -8.15
CA LYS A 245 20.34 -5.10 -8.96
C LYS A 245 19.13 -4.74 -8.10
N PRO A 246 18.03 -4.22 -8.70
CA PRO A 246 16.81 -3.91 -7.96
C PRO A 246 16.29 -5.08 -7.11
N TRP A 247 15.81 -4.78 -5.90
CA TRP A 247 15.33 -5.78 -4.95
C TRP A 247 14.21 -6.68 -5.50
N ILE A 248 13.23 -6.07 -6.17
CA ILE A 248 12.16 -6.77 -6.87
C ILE A 248 12.61 -7.07 -8.29
N LYS A 249 12.60 -8.35 -8.66
CA LYS A 249 13.04 -8.83 -9.97
C LYS A 249 11.92 -9.55 -10.69
N LYS A 250 11.89 -9.41 -12.02
CA LYS A 250 11.05 -10.21 -12.91
C LYS A 250 11.27 -11.71 -12.71
N ASP A 251 10.21 -12.48 -12.88
CA ASP A 251 10.14 -13.95 -12.76
C ASP A 251 10.44 -14.51 -11.37
N MET A 252 10.53 -13.64 -10.36
CA MET A 252 10.70 -14.02 -8.95
C MET A 252 9.38 -13.90 -8.19
N GLU A 253 9.29 -14.62 -7.07
CA GLU A 253 8.13 -14.60 -6.17
C GLU A 253 8.45 -13.88 -4.87
N TYR A 254 7.44 -13.24 -4.28
CA TYR A 254 7.57 -12.47 -3.04
C TYR A 254 6.31 -12.62 -2.18
N ILE A 255 6.49 -12.53 -0.86
CA ILE A 255 5.41 -12.11 0.04
C ILE A 255 5.52 -10.58 0.20
N VAL A 256 4.48 -9.86 -0.19
CA VAL A 256 4.43 -8.40 -0.12
C VAL A 256 3.35 -7.93 0.84
N PHE A 257 3.64 -6.88 1.61
CA PHE A 257 2.68 -6.18 2.45
C PHE A 257 2.58 -4.75 1.95
N LEU A 258 1.41 -4.36 1.45
CA LEU A 258 1.21 -3.10 0.75
C LEU A 258 0.23 -2.20 1.51
N ASP A 259 0.59 -0.94 1.61
CA ASP A 259 -0.31 0.14 2.02
C ASP A 259 -0.92 0.79 0.79
N VAL A 260 -2.14 1.28 0.94
CA VAL A 260 -2.71 2.21 -0.02
C VAL A 260 -2.30 3.63 0.34
N GLY A 261 -1.89 4.43 -0.64
CA GLY A 261 -1.57 5.84 -0.46
C GLY A 261 -2.29 6.72 -1.48
N ILE A 262 -2.69 7.91 -1.05
CA ILE A 262 -3.26 8.93 -1.95
C ILE A 262 -2.13 9.56 -2.78
N VAL A 263 -2.31 9.56 -4.10
CA VAL A 263 -1.42 10.24 -5.06
C VAL A 263 -1.83 11.70 -5.20
N CYS A 264 -3.09 11.94 -5.55
CA CYS A 264 -3.73 13.25 -5.64
C CYS A 264 -5.25 13.10 -5.75
N ASP A 265 -5.99 14.22 -5.75
CA ASP A 265 -7.43 14.25 -5.97
C ASP A 265 -7.83 15.39 -6.91
N ASP A 266 -8.96 15.22 -7.60
CA ASP A 266 -9.61 16.26 -8.42
C ASP A 266 -11.13 16.05 -8.47
N SER A 267 -11.84 16.76 -9.35
CA SER A 267 -13.29 16.65 -9.48
C SER A 267 -13.82 15.25 -9.86
N LEU A 268 -12.97 14.35 -10.36
CA LEU A 268 -13.36 12.99 -10.74
C LEU A 268 -13.29 12.02 -9.55
N GLY A 269 -12.46 12.31 -8.54
CA GLY A 269 -12.27 11.46 -7.38
C GLY A 269 -10.85 11.53 -6.81
N ILE A 270 -10.49 10.49 -6.07
CA ILE A 270 -9.19 10.36 -5.42
C ILE A 270 -8.39 9.28 -6.14
N TYR A 271 -7.16 9.63 -6.52
CA TYR A 271 -6.20 8.73 -7.14
C TYR A 271 -5.33 8.10 -6.07
N TYR A 272 -5.24 6.77 -6.10
CA TYR A 272 -4.49 5.98 -5.15
C TYR A 272 -3.39 5.19 -5.85
N SER A 273 -2.38 4.80 -5.10
CA SER A 273 -1.34 3.85 -5.49
C SER A 273 -1.07 2.87 -4.36
N PHE A 274 -0.39 1.78 -4.66
CA PHE A 274 0.15 0.88 -3.64
C PHE A 274 1.64 1.08 -3.48
N SER A 275 2.07 1.07 -2.24
CA SER A 275 3.48 1.05 -1.88
C SER A 275 3.73 -0.01 -0.81
N PRO A 276 4.93 -0.62 -0.79
CA PRO A 276 5.31 -1.52 0.29
C PRO A 276 5.31 -0.82 1.65
N ASN A 277 4.81 -1.50 2.68
CA ASN A 277 4.75 -0.96 4.03
C ASN A 277 6.16 -0.78 4.60
N GLY A 278 6.50 0.43 5.06
CA GLY A 278 7.83 0.77 5.55
C GLY A 278 8.17 0.28 6.97
N GLY A 279 7.35 -0.59 7.57
CA GLY A 279 7.50 -1.04 8.96
C GLY A 279 8.65 -2.02 9.23
N SER A 280 9.23 -2.62 8.18
CA SER A 280 10.24 -3.67 8.28
C SER A 280 11.57 -3.33 7.61
N TYR A 281 12.59 -4.15 7.88
CA TYR A 281 13.94 -4.01 7.33
C TYR A 281 13.97 -4.08 5.80
N TYR A 282 12.99 -4.72 5.17
CA TYR A 282 12.91 -4.90 3.72
C TYR A 282 11.67 -4.25 3.11
N HIS A 283 11.10 -3.25 3.78
CA HIS A 283 9.87 -2.58 3.35
C HIS A 283 8.72 -3.57 3.06
N CYS A 284 8.71 -4.68 3.80
CA CYS A 284 7.74 -5.76 3.76
C CYS A 284 7.63 -6.44 2.41
N MET A 285 8.77 -6.58 1.72
CA MET A 285 8.92 -7.34 0.48
C MET A 285 9.90 -8.49 0.70
N TYR A 286 9.38 -9.68 1.00
CA TYR A 286 10.17 -10.86 1.35
C TYR A 286 10.31 -11.78 0.12
N PRO A 287 11.51 -11.94 -0.46
CA PRO A 287 11.69 -12.79 -1.63
C PRO A 287 11.49 -14.27 -1.28
N ILE A 288 10.98 -15.03 -2.23
CA ILE A 288 10.87 -16.49 -2.15
C ILE A 288 11.95 -17.10 -3.05
N LYS A 289 12.81 -17.93 -2.45
CA LYS A 289 13.88 -18.66 -3.16
C LYS A 289 13.71 -20.15 -2.89
N ASN A 290 13.59 -20.94 -3.96
CA ASN A 290 13.46 -22.41 -3.88
C ASN A 290 12.31 -22.89 -2.95
N GLY A 291 11.19 -22.16 -2.90
CA GLY A 291 10.05 -22.47 -2.03
C GLY A 291 10.16 -21.97 -0.58
N PHE A 292 11.18 -21.17 -0.27
CA PHE A 292 11.39 -20.60 1.07
C PHE A 292 11.35 -19.06 1.05
N VAL A 293 10.54 -18.48 1.92
CA VAL A 293 10.52 -17.03 2.22
C VAL A 293 11.82 -16.66 2.94
N GLN A 294 12.51 -15.64 2.44
CA GLN A 294 13.73 -15.13 3.03
C GLN A 294 13.41 -13.95 3.97
N ASP A 295 13.45 -14.21 5.27
CA ASP A 295 13.30 -13.23 6.35
C ASP A 295 14.67 -13.02 7.01
N TYR A 296 15.59 -12.37 6.30
CA TYR A 296 17.01 -12.34 6.67
C TYR A 296 17.28 -11.82 8.10
N GLU A 297 16.40 -10.98 8.64
CA GLU A 297 16.51 -10.41 9.99
C GLU A 297 15.67 -11.16 11.03
N ASN A 298 15.03 -12.27 10.62
CA ASN A 298 14.15 -13.09 11.44
C ASN A 298 13.08 -12.23 12.15
N GLU A 299 12.48 -11.29 11.42
CA GLU A 299 11.56 -10.32 11.99
C GLU A 299 10.29 -10.98 12.56
N PHE A 300 9.91 -12.14 12.01
CA PHE A 300 8.76 -12.92 12.47
C PHE A 300 9.11 -14.01 13.50
N GLY A 301 10.39 -14.22 13.82
CA GLY A 301 10.83 -15.22 14.79
C GLY A 301 10.73 -16.68 14.33
N LEU A 302 10.60 -16.92 13.02
CA LEU A 302 10.47 -18.24 12.40
C LEU A 302 11.79 -18.79 11.83
N GLY A 303 12.87 -18.01 11.90
CA GLY A 303 14.15 -18.27 11.23
C GLY A 303 14.33 -17.40 9.98
N THR A 304 15.51 -17.46 9.36
CA THR A 304 15.85 -16.59 8.23
C THR A 304 15.42 -17.11 6.86
N SER A 305 15.06 -18.39 6.78
CA SER A 305 14.57 -19.04 5.58
C SER A 305 13.48 -20.04 5.98
N VAL A 306 12.23 -19.72 5.64
CA VAL A 306 11.04 -20.41 6.14
C VAL A 306 10.25 -20.99 4.96
N PRO A 307 9.78 -22.26 5.00
CA PRO A 307 8.92 -22.80 3.96
C PRO A 307 7.73 -21.87 3.69
N VAL A 308 7.43 -21.60 2.41
CA VAL A 308 6.41 -20.61 2.03
C VAL A 308 5.03 -20.91 2.66
N GLU A 309 4.64 -22.19 2.70
CA GLU A 309 3.36 -22.58 3.29
C GLU A 309 3.33 -22.39 4.82
N GLU A 310 4.45 -22.64 5.50
CA GLU A 310 4.56 -22.41 6.95
C GLU A 310 4.46 -20.92 7.27
N PHE A 311 5.16 -20.08 6.51
CA PHE A 311 5.10 -18.63 6.66
C PHE A 311 3.67 -18.09 6.43
N LYS A 312 3.00 -18.55 5.36
CA LYS A 312 1.61 -18.16 5.08
C LYS A 312 0.64 -18.63 6.17
N ALA A 313 0.81 -19.86 6.68
CA ALA A 313 0.00 -20.38 7.76
C ALA A 313 0.17 -19.55 9.04
N PHE A 314 1.40 -19.17 9.38
CA PHE A 314 1.70 -18.29 10.51
C PHE A 314 1.00 -16.93 10.36
N LEU A 315 1.11 -16.27 9.21
CA LEU A 315 0.45 -14.98 8.97
C LEU A 315 -1.08 -15.08 9.12
N ARG A 316 -1.69 -16.12 8.54
CA ARG A 316 -3.13 -16.38 8.66
C ARG A 316 -3.56 -16.63 10.09
N GLN A 317 -2.79 -17.40 10.85
CA GLN A 317 -3.05 -17.64 12.26
C GLN A 317 -3.03 -16.32 13.06
N LYS A 318 -2.01 -15.48 12.85
CA LYS A 318 -1.91 -14.19 13.54
C LYS A 318 -3.02 -13.22 13.15
N ILE A 319 -3.42 -13.20 11.88
CA ILE A 319 -4.60 -12.47 11.41
C ILE A 319 -5.86 -12.99 12.10
N TYR A 320 -6.03 -14.31 12.21
CA TYR A 320 -7.16 -14.91 12.89
C TYR A 320 -7.20 -14.52 14.37
N GLU A 321 -6.06 -14.49 15.08
CA GLU A 321 -5.97 -14.02 16.46
C GLU A 321 -6.48 -12.56 16.57
N ILE A 322 -5.97 -11.64 15.74
CA ILE A 322 -6.39 -10.23 15.74
C ILE A 322 -7.88 -10.06 15.46
N LYS A 323 -8.43 -10.82 14.51
CA LYS A 323 -9.87 -10.77 14.15
C LYS A 323 -10.79 -11.19 15.30
N ASN A 324 -10.28 -11.97 16.25
CA ASN A 324 -11.04 -12.60 17.33
C ASN A 324 -10.69 -12.08 18.74
N TYR A 325 -9.90 -11.01 18.83
CA TYR A 325 -9.71 -10.23 20.07
C TYR A 325 -11.00 -9.66 20.66
#